data_AF-A0ABD5CHL1-F1
#
_entry.id   AF-A0ABD5CHL1-F1
#
_cell.length_a   1.000
_cell.length_b   1.000
_cell.length_c   1.000
_cell.angle_alpha   90.00
_cell.angle_beta   90.00
_cell.angle_gamma   90.00
#
_symmetry.space_group_name_H-M   'P 1'
#
loop_
_entity.id
_entity.type
_entity.pdbx_description
1 polymer ?
#
loop_
_entity_poly.entity_id
_entity_poly.type
_entity_poly.pdbx_seq_one_letter_code
_entity_poly.pdbx_strand_id
1 'polypeptide(L)'
;MAKPILDDELWTLIQPLLPPPKPRRPRYPGRKPLDDRAVLTGILFVLQSGIPWEMLPQEMGCGSGMSCWRRLRDWQQAGVWDRLHEGLLARLRAADRIDWSRVIVDSSSIRAVGSGQKQDLIPPIALDLVQNITSSPKRKVSRSR
;
A
#
# COMPACT_ATOMS: atom_id res chain seq x y z
N MET A 1 -16.26 21.14 -17.67
CA MET A 1 -16.28 20.73 -16.24
C MET A 1 -15.48 19.45 -16.11
N ALA A 2 -14.64 19.31 -15.08
CA ALA A 2 -13.85 18.09 -14.90
C ALA A 2 -14.78 16.89 -14.68
N LYS A 3 -14.46 15.74 -15.29
CA LYS A 3 -15.25 14.51 -15.11
C LYS A 3 -15.20 14.12 -13.62
N PRO A 4 -16.36 13.85 -12.97
CA PRO A 4 -16.34 13.35 -11.60
C PRO A 4 -15.57 12.03 -11.56
N ILE A 5 -14.72 11.86 -10.54
CA ILE A 5 -13.91 10.64 -10.36
C ILE A 5 -14.80 9.41 -10.25
N LEU A 6 -15.97 9.57 -9.63
CA LEU A 6 -16.96 8.53 -9.42
C LEU A 6 -18.26 8.93 -10.12
N ASP A 7 -18.48 8.36 -11.30
CA ASP A 7 -19.73 8.52 -12.03
C ASP A 7 -20.89 7.76 -11.35
N ASP A 8 -22.12 8.14 -11.70
CA ASP A 8 -23.33 7.57 -11.09
C ASP A 8 -23.51 6.08 -11.43
N GLU A 9 -23.16 5.68 -12.67
CA GLU A 9 -23.29 4.30 -13.12
C GLU A 9 -22.37 3.36 -12.31
N LEU A 10 -21.10 3.74 -12.15
CA LEU A 10 -20.15 3.01 -11.31
C LEU A 10 -20.59 3.02 -9.85
N TRP A 11 -21.12 4.13 -9.35
CA TRP A 11 -21.64 4.18 -8.00
C TRP A 11 -22.80 3.19 -7.77
N THR A 12 -23.75 3.10 -8.71
CA THR A 12 -24.85 2.12 -8.64
C THR A 12 -24.36 0.68 -8.60
N LEU A 13 -23.23 0.37 -9.24
CA LEU A 13 -22.61 -0.97 -9.18
C LEU A 13 -21.90 -1.23 -7.84
N ILE A 14 -21.24 -0.22 -7.26
CA ILE A 14 -20.44 -0.37 -6.04
C ILE A 14 -21.31 -0.35 -4.78
N GLN A 15 -22.30 0.54 -4.71
CA GLN A 15 -23.10 0.77 -3.51
C GLN A 15 -23.66 -0.52 -2.87
N PRO A 16 -24.20 -1.50 -3.64
CA PRO A 16 -24.75 -2.74 -3.06
C PRO A 16 -23.68 -3.66 -2.45
N LEU A 17 -22.41 -3.49 -2.81
CA LEU A 17 -21.31 -4.30 -2.29
C LEU A 17 -20.86 -3.82 -0.90
N LEU A 18 -21.15 -2.56 -0.57
CA LEU A 18 -20.72 -1.95 0.67
C LEU A 18 -21.45 -2.57 1.87
N PRO A 19 -20.74 -2.79 2.99
CA PRO A 19 -21.38 -3.28 4.20
C PRO A 19 -22.42 -2.28 4.71
N PRO A 20 -23.52 -2.76 5.31
CA PRO A 20 -24.54 -1.87 5.85
C PRO A 20 -23.95 -0.96 6.94
N PRO A 21 -24.49 0.26 7.10
CA PRO A 21 -24.02 1.19 8.10
C PRO A 21 -24.16 0.58 9.50
N LYS A 22 -23.11 0.69 10.31
CA LYS A 22 -23.12 0.18 11.68
C LYS A 22 -24.25 0.87 12.49
N PRO A 23 -25.01 0.11 13.31
CA PRO A 23 -26.07 0.68 14.11
C PRO A 23 -25.50 1.74 15.07
N ARG A 24 -26.20 2.87 15.16
CA ARG A 24 -25.79 3.98 16.04
C ARG A 24 -26.25 3.70 17.46
N ARG A 25 -25.39 4.03 18.44
CA ARG A 25 -25.78 4.00 19.85
C ARG A 25 -26.87 5.05 20.10
N PRO A 26 -27.94 4.74 20.86
CA PRO A 26 -29.01 5.71 21.11
C PRO A 26 -28.54 6.88 21.97
N ARG A 27 -27.61 6.66 22.90
CA ARG A 27 -27.03 7.68 23.77
C ARG A 27 -25.57 7.95 23.40
N TYR A 28 -25.20 9.23 23.31
CA TYR A 28 -23.86 9.71 22.92
C TYR A 28 -23.33 9.06 21.63
N PRO A 29 -24.02 9.21 20.48
CA PRO A 29 -23.73 8.48 19.25
C PRO A 29 -22.43 8.90 18.54
N GLY A 30 -21.71 9.91 19.06
CA GLY A 30 -20.54 10.49 18.41
C GLY A 30 -20.85 11.14 17.06
N ARG A 31 -19.79 11.44 16.31
CA ARG A 31 -19.87 12.07 14.99
C ARG A 31 -20.67 11.20 14.01
N LYS A 32 -21.47 11.81 13.14
CA LYS A 32 -22.14 11.10 12.05
C LYS A 32 -21.09 10.53 11.08
N PRO A 33 -21.21 9.25 10.65
CA PRO A 33 -20.40 8.72 9.58
C PRO A 33 -20.51 9.59 8.34
N LEU A 34 -19.38 9.71 7.63
CA LEU A 34 -19.37 10.30 6.29
C LEU A 34 -20.11 9.39 5.32
N ASP A 35 -20.77 10.03 4.36
CA ASP A 35 -21.42 9.39 3.23
C ASP A 35 -20.44 8.48 2.47
N ASP A 36 -20.89 7.28 2.12
CA ASP A 36 -20.02 6.27 1.51
C ASP A 36 -19.50 6.70 0.13
N ARG A 37 -20.32 7.42 -0.65
CA ARG A 37 -19.92 7.91 -1.98
C ARG A 37 -18.84 8.98 -1.87
N ALA A 38 -19.00 9.90 -0.92
CA ALA A 38 -17.99 10.91 -0.63
C ALA A 38 -16.67 10.25 -0.17
N VAL A 39 -16.74 9.25 0.70
CA VAL A 39 -15.54 8.55 1.16
C VAL A 39 -14.85 7.78 0.03
N LEU A 40 -15.61 7.07 -0.80
CA LEU A 40 -15.06 6.39 -1.98
C LEU A 40 -14.39 7.37 -2.94
N THR A 41 -15.00 8.53 -3.17
CA THR A 41 -14.42 9.60 -3.99
C THR A 41 -13.06 10.06 -3.44
N GLY A 42 -12.97 10.26 -2.11
CA GLY A 42 -11.71 10.61 -1.44
C GLY A 42 -10.65 9.50 -1.54
N ILE A 43 -11.05 8.23 -1.37
CA ILE A 43 -10.15 7.07 -1.54
C ILE A 43 -9.58 7.07 -2.96
N LEU A 44 -10.44 7.15 -3.99
CA LEU A 44 -10.02 7.11 -5.39
C LEU A 44 -9.10 8.29 -5.74
N PHE A 45 -9.38 9.48 -5.22
CA PHE A 45 -8.53 10.65 -5.42
C PHE A 45 -7.11 10.43 -4.87
N VAL A 46 -7.00 9.94 -3.63
CA VAL A 46 -5.68 9.66 -3.01
C VAL A 46 -4.94 8.56 -3.78
N LEU A 47 -5.62 7.47 -4.15
CA LEU A 47 -5.00 6.37 -4.89
C LEU A 47 -4.55 6.79 -6.31
N GLN A 48 -5.31 7.66 -6.97
CA GLN A 48 -4.97 8.16 -8.30
C GLN A 48 -3.84 9.19 -8.28
N SER A 49 -3.82 10.08 -7.28
CA SER A 49 -2.83 11.15 -7.18
C SER A 49 -1.55 10.75 -6.45
N GLY A 50 -1.59 9.71 -5.61
CA GLY A 50 -0.46 9.25 -4.81
C GLY A 50 -0.10 10.19 -3.65
N ILE A 51 -0.96 11.14 -3.30
CA ILE A 51 -0.69 12.07 -2.19
C ILE A 51 -0.78 11.35 -0.83
N PRO A 52 -0.12 11.88 0.22
CA PRO A 52 -0.37 11.43 1.59
C PRO A 52 -1.84 11.60 1.98
N TRP A 53 -2.38 10.69 2.80
CA TRP A 53 -3.77 10.76 3.25
C TRP A 53 -4.08 12.07 3.99
N GLU A 54 -3.13 12.60 4.75
CA GLU A 54 -3.24 13.86 5.48
C GLU A 54 -3.39 15.07 4.56
N MET A 55 -2.97 14.94 3.30
CA MET A 55 -3.01 15.98 2.28
C MET A 55 -4.28 15.96 1.44
N LEU A 56 -5.24 15.07 1.73
CA LEU A 56 -6.53 15.06 1.03
C LEU A 56 -7.23 16.43 1.18
N PRO A 57 -7.53 17.14 0.08
CA PRO A 57 -8.13 18.47 0.16
C PRO A 57 -9.52 18.45 0.79
N GLN A 58 -9.77 19.37 1.73
CA GLN A 58 -11.03 19.39 2.50
C GLN A 58 -12.20 19.93 1.69
N GLU A 59 -11.94 20.78 0.70
CA GLU A 59 -12.90 21.37 -0.23
C GLU A 59 -13.65 20.31 -1.05
N MET A 60 -13.11 19.09 -1.17
CA MET A 60 -13.78 17.98 -1.85
C MET A 60 -14.95 17.38 -1.07
N GLY A 61 -15.16 17.78 0.20
CA GLY A 61 -16.27 17.27 1.02
C GLY A 61 -16.17 15.78 1.37
N CYS A 62 -15.02 15.13 1.11
CA CYS A 62 -14.79 13.71 1.35
C CYS A 62 -14.42 13.39 2.82
N GLY A 63 -14.39 14.42 3.68
CA GLY A 63 -13.90 14.32 5.05
C GLY A 63 -12.38 14.31 5.14
N SER A 64 -11.82 13.77 6.23
CA SER A 64 -10.36 13.65 6.36
C SER A 64 -9.84 12.42 5.63
N GLY A 65 -8.64 12.49 5.06
CA GLY A 65 -8.06 11.30 4.41
C GLY A 65 -7.82 10.15 5.39
N MET A 66 -7.59 10.41 6.67
CA MET A 66 -7.56 9.33 7.68
C MET A 66 -8.91 8.62 7.86
N SER A 67 -10.03 9.31 7.63
CA SER A 67 -11.35 8.67 7.60
C SER A 67 -11.50 7.79 6.36
N CYS A 68 -11.01 8.26 5.22
CA CYS A 68 -10.96 7.51 3.96
C CYS A 68 -10.10 6.25 4.09
N TRP A 69 -8.90 6.36 4.65
CA TRP A 69 -8.00 5.22 4.88
C TRP A 69 -8.63 4.16 5.79
N ARG A 70 -9.26 4.57 6.90
CA ARG A 70 -9.97 3.62 7.78
C ARG A 70 -11.10 2.91 7.05
N ARG A 71 -11.86 3.63 6.22
CA ARG A 71 -12.94 3.04 5.42
C ARG A 71 -12.40 2.07 4.37
N LEU A 72 -11.32 2.44 3.66
CA LEU A 72 -10.62 1.57 2.71
C LEU A 72 -10.23 0.24 3.37
N ARG A 73 -9.59 0.31 4.55
CA ARG A 73 -9.20 -0.86 5.34
C ARG A 73 -10.41 -1.69 5.77
N ASP A 74 -11.45 -1.06 6.30
CA ASP A 74 -12.65 -1.76 6.78
C ASP A 74 -13.40 -2.44 5.60
N TRP A 75 -13.43 -1.81 4.42
CA TRP A 75 -13.99 -2.38 3.19
C TRP A 75 -13.14 -3.51 2.62
N GLN A 76 -11.81 -3.43 2.74
CA GLN A 76 -10.91 -4.53 2.41
C GLN A 76 -11.19 -5.74 3.30
N GLN A 77 -11.33 -5.54 4.61
CA GLN A 77 -11.65 -6.62 5.54
C GLN A 77 -13.04 -7.21 5.28
N ALA A 78 -13.97 -6.42 4.76
CA ALA A 78 -15.31 -6.88 4.35
C ALA A 78 -15.36 -7.47 2.92
N GLY A 79 -14.22 -7.65 2.25
CA GLY A 79 -14.15 -8.23 0.90
C GLY A 79 -14.89 -7.43 -0.17
N VAL A 80 -15.02 -6.11 0.00
CA VAL A 80 -15.71 -5.23 -0.97
C VAL A 80 -14.95 -5.21 -2.28
N TRP A 81 -13.62 -5.07 -2.23
CA TRP A 81 -12.78 -4.93 -3.40
C TRP A 81 -12.68 -6.22 -4.21
N ASP A 82 -12.64 -7.37 -3.54
CA ASP A 82 -12.63 -8.69 -4.19
C ASP A 82 -13.93 -8.89 -4.98
N ARG A 83 -15.08 -8.66 -4.35
CA ARG A 83 -16.40 -8.74 -5.00
C ARG A 83 -16.56 -7.75 -6.16
N LEU A 84 -16.02 -6.53 -6.00
CA LEU A 84 -16.02 -5.53 -7.08
C LEU A 84 -15.17 -6.01 -8.26
N HIS A 85 -13.98 -6.53 -7.99
CA HIS A 85 -13.08 -7.05 -9.01
C HIS A 85 -13.71 -8.22 -9.78
N GLU A 86 -14.29 -9.19 -9.06
CA GLU A 86 -15.02 -10.30 -9.65
C GLU A 86 -16.19 -9.83 -10.52
N GLY A 87 -16.98 -8.86 -10.05
CA GLY A 87 -18.10 -8.29 -10.81
C GLY A 87 -17.66 -7.59 -12.09
N LEU A 88 -16.58 -6.82 -12.05
CA LEU A 88 -16.00 -6.17 -13.23
C LEU A 88 -15.47 -7.21 -14.23
N LEU A 89 -14.75 -8.22 -13.75
CA LEU A 89 -14.27 -9.31 -14.60
C LEU A 89 -15.43 -10.07 -15.26
N ALA A 90 -16.48 -10.40 -14.51
CA ALA A 90 -17.66 -11.06 -15.05
C ALA A 90 -18.33 -10.23 -16.16
N ARG A 91 -18.48 -8.92 -15.95
CA ARG A 91 -19.04 -8.00 -16.97
C ARG A 91 -18.16 -7.93 -18.22
N LEU A 92 -16.85 -7.85 -18.06
CA LEU A 92 -15.91 -7.83 -19.19
C LEU A 92 -15.90 -9.15 -19.95
N ARG A 93 -15.99 -10.30 -19.26
CA ARG A 93 -16.14 -11.62 -19.89
C ARG A 93 -17.43 -11.71 -20.69
N ALA A 94 -18.56 -11.30 -20.12
CA ALA A 94 -19.85 -11.32 -20.78
C ALA A 94 -19.90 -10.41 -22.03
N ALA A 95 -19.10 -9.34 -22.04
CA ALA A 95 -18.98 -8.42 -23.17
C ALA A 95 -17.90 -8.82 -24.19
N ASP A 96 -17.20 -9.94 -23.99
CA ASP A 96 -16.03 -10.37 -24.79
C ASP A 96 -14.94 -9.29 -24.90
N ARG A 97 -14.69 -8.58 -23.79
CA ARG A 97 -13.75 -7.45 -23.70
C ARG A 97 -12.47 -7.78 -22.92
N ILE A 98 -12.24 -9.04 -22.59
CA ILE A 98 -10.98 -9.47 -21.96
C ILE A 98 -9.98 -9.83 -23.06
N ASP A 99 -8.86 -9.09 -23.11
CA ASP A 99 -7.74 -9.41 -23.98
C ASP A 99 -6.92 -10.57 -23.38
N TRP A 100 -7.12 -11.76 -23.92
CA TRP A 100 -6.39 -12.97 -23.50
C TRP A 100 -5.00 -13.11 -24.14
N SER A 101 -4.65 -12.25 -25.10
CA SER A 101 -3.33 -12.27 -25.74
C SER A 101 -2.22 -11.68 -24.85
N ARG A 102 -2.60 -10.99 -23.78
CA ARG A 102 -1.69 -10.31 -22.85
C ARG A 102 -1.95 -10.76 -21.42
N VAL A 103 -0.87 -11.10 -20.72
CA VAL A 103 -0.89 -11.40 -19.28
C VAL A 103 0.07 -10.43 -18.60
N ILE A 104 -0.42 -9.70 -17.61
CA ILE A 104 0.39 -8.83 -16.75
C ILE A 104 0.52 -9.54 -15.41
N VAL A 105 1.76 -9.79 -15.00
CA VAL A 105 2.07 -10.39 -13.70
C VAL A 105 2.67 -9.30 -12.82
N ASP A 106 2.06 -9.04 -11.67
CA ASP A 106 2.64 -8.19 -10.64
C ASP A 106 3.29 -9.05 -9.54
N SER A 107 4.26 -8.46 -8.84
CA SER A 107 4.89 -9.09 -7.68
C SER A 107 5.07 -8.03 -6.60
N SER A 108 4.75 -8.39 -5.36
CA SER A 108 5.04 -7.57 -4.19
C SER A 108 6.26 -8.11 -3.47
N SER A 109 7.26 -7.27 -3.23
CA SER A 109 8.39 -7.62 -2.36
C SER A 109 8.11 -7.11 -0.94
N ILE A 110 8.09 -8.03 0.02
CA ILE A 110 8.03 -7.68 1.44
C ILE A 110 9.40 -7.88 2.04
N ARG A 111 9.82 -6.95 2.91
CA ARG A 111 11.05 -7.11 3.68
C ARG A 111 10.91 -8.36 4.55
N ALA A 112 11.90 -9.26 4.49
CA ALA A 112 11.99 -10.35 5.45
C ALA A 112 12.14 -9.76 6.86
N VAL A 113 11.17 -10.05 7.74
CA VAL A 113 11.20 -9.61 9.14
C VAL A 113 11.80 -10.73 9.96
N GLY A 114 13.08 -10.57 10.32
CA GLY A 114 13.91 -11.60 10.96
C GLY A 114 15.25 -11.71 10.24
N SER A 115 16.36 -11.73 10.99
CA SER A 115 17.65 -12.11 10.42
C SER A 115 17.59 -13.60 10.08
N GLY A 116 17.94 -13.97 8.85
CA GLY A 116 18.30 -15.37 8.57
C GLY A 116 19.38 -15.83 9.54
N GLN A 117 19.45 -17.14 9.83
CA GLN A 117 20.57 -17.66 10.59
C GLN A 117 21.87 -17.17 9.94
N LYS A 118 22.79 -16.68 10.78
CA LYS A 118 24.09 -16.18 10.32
C LYS A 118 24.73 -17.32 9.53
N GLN A 119 24.85 -17.16 8.21
CA GLN A 119 25.65 -18.09 7.42
C GLN A 119 27.06 -18.05 7.99
N ASP A 120 27.67 -19.22 8.13
CA ASP A 120 29.04 -19.34 8.63
C ASP A 120 29.98 -18.39 7.85
N LEU A 121 31.07 -18.01 8.50
CA LEU A 121 32.07 -17.14 7.90
C LEU A 121 32.45 -17.69 6.52
N ILE A 122 32.26 -16.88 5.48
CA ILE A 122 32.82 -17.16 4.15
C ILE A 122 34.32 -17.40 4.38
N PRO A 123 34.86 -18.58 4.05
CA PRO A 123 36.27 -18.83 4.25
C PRO A 123 37.06 -17.77 3.47
N PRO A 124 38.04 -17.10 4.10
CA PRO A 124 38.84 -16.11 3.40
C PRO A 124 39.46 -16.77 2.18
N ILE A 125 39.28 -16.15 1.01
CA ILE A 125 40.06 -16.45 -0.18
C ILE A 125 41.52 -16.30 0.26
N ALA A 126 42.30 -17.37 0.14
CA ALA A 126 43.70 -17.37 0.56
C ALA A 126 44.39 -16.16 -0.06
N LEU A 127 44.81 -15.21 0.78
CA LEU A 127 45.64 -14.10 0.35
C LEU A 127 47.01 -14.70 0.04
N ASP A 128 47.34 -14.78 -1.25
CA ASP A 128 48.73 -14.98 -1.64
C ASP A 128 49.53 -13.81 -1.07
N LEU A 129 50.45 -14.12 -0.15
CA LEU A 129 51.36 -13.15 0.46
C LEU A 129 52.35 -12.67 -0.60
N VAL A 130 51.97 -11.63 -1.34
CA VAL A 130 52.93 -10.89 -2.17
C VAL A 130 53.88 -10.14 -1.23
N GLN A 131 55.19 -10.34 -1.42
CA GLN A 131 56.24 -9.73 -0.60
C GLN A 131 56.22 -8.20 -0.76
N ASN A 132 55.85 -7.48 0.30
CA ASN A 132 55.89 -6.02 0.33
C ASN A 132 57.34 -5.51 0.43
N ILE A 133 57.85 -4.94 -0.66
CA ILE A 133 59.10 -4.18 -0.74
C ILE A 133 58.85 -2.72 -0.34
N THR A 134 58.69 -2.45 0.96
CA THR A 134 58.92 -1.09 1.47
C THR A 134 59.26 -1.13 2.96
N SER A 135 60.56 -1.18 3.24
CA SER A 135 61.12 -0.98 4.57
C SER A 135 61.11 0.50 4.94
N SER A 136 60.57 0.85 6.11
CA SER A 136 61.07 1.97 6.91
C SER A 136 60.72 1.73 8.38
N PRO A 137 61.71 1.52 9.26
CA PRO A 137 61.46 1.25 10.66
C PRO A 137 61.28 2.58 11.41
N LYS A 138 60.07 2.86 11.92
CA LYS A 138 59.92 3.85 12.99
C LYS A 138 60.03 3.16 14.35
N ARG A 139 61.07 3.59 15.07
CA ARG A 139 61.53 3.17 16.40
C ARG A 139 60.38 3.21 17.42
N LYS A 140 60.07 2.07 18.06
CA LYS A 140 59.18 2.02 19.23
C LYS A 140 59.89 2.63 20.44
N VAL A 141 59.32 3.69 21.02
CA VAL A 141 59.70 4.18 22.35
C VAL A 141 59.05 3.26 23.37
N SER A 142 59.86 2.57 24.17
CA SER A 142 59.43 1.78 25.33
C SER A 142 59.15 2.71 26.51
N ARG A 143 57.96 2.65 27.10
CA ARG A 143 57.74 3.10 28.48
C ARG A 143 57.66 1.87 29.38
N SER A 144 58.60 1.76 30.30
CA SER A 144 58.59 0.86 31.45
C SER A 144 57.61 1.38 32.53
N ARG A 145 57.20 0.45 33.38
CA ARG A 145 56.21 0.49 34.47
C ARG A 145 56.16 1.77 35.30
#